data_AF-A0A7C2VPY9-F1
#
_entry.id   AF-A0A7C2VPY9-F1
#
_cell.length_a   1.000
_cell.length_b   1.000
_cell.length_c   1.000
_cell.angle_alpha   90.00
_cell.angle_beta   90.00
_cell.angle_gamma   90.00
#
_symmetry.space_group_name_H-M   'P 1'
#
loop_
_entity.id
_entity.type
_entity.pdbx_description
1 polymer ?
#
loop_
_entity_poly.entity_id
_entity_poly.type
_entity_poly.pdbx_seq_one_letter_code
_entity_poly.pdbx_strand_id
1 'polypeptide(L)' 'MTLQDLGKILHEMYFDSEEGEAVAMIHLFGVKYAQDIKELGVSKKAIAKEAGLRESYGTEISKGVKLSRYVSVK' A
#
# COMPACT_ATOMS: atom_id res chain seq x y z
N MET A 1 -12.51 -3.04 -4.13
CA MET A 1 -11.74 -1.80 -4.39
C MET A 1 -11.35 -1.69 -5.86
N THR A 2 -11.18 -0.48 -6.38
CA THR A 2 -10.54 -0.22 -7.69
C THR A 2 -9.05 0.15 -7.53
N LEU A 3 -8.32 0.28 -8.65
CA LEU A 3 -6.93 0.75 -8.62
C LEU A 3 -6.85 2.19 -8.09
N GLN A 4 -7.79 3.04 -8.51
CA GLN A 4 -7.90 4.44 -8.11
C GLN A 4 -8.19 4.55 -6.61
N ASP A 5 -9.05 3.70 -6.06
CA ASP A 5 -9.34 3.68 -4.62
C ASP A 5 -8.07 3.33 -3.82
N LEU A 6 -7.36 2.26 -4.22
CA LEU A 6 -6.12 1.84 -3.57
C LEU A 6 -5.01 2.88 -3.70
N GLY A 7 -4.90 3.52 -4.86
CA GLY A 7 -3.95 4.59 -5.11
C GLY A 7 -4.23 5.82 -4.24
N LYS A 8 -5.50 6.24 -4.17
CA LYS A 8 -5.93 7.35 -3.31
C LYS A 8 -5.65 7.08 -1.83
N ILE A 9 -6.01 5.90 -1.33
CA ILE A 9 -5.76 5.52 0.07
C ILE A 9 -4.24 5.52 0.36
N LEU A 10 -3.44 4.94 -0.53
CA LEU A 10 -1.99 4.92 -0.36
C LEU A 10 -1.38 6.33 -0.40
N HIS A 11 -1.92 7.22 -1.23
CA HIS A 11 -1.52 8.62 -1.31
C HIS A 11 -1.74 9.31 0.04
N GLU A 12 -2.97 9.26 0.57
CA GLU A 12 -3.33 9.85 1.87
C GLU A 12 -2.44 9.27 2.99
N MET A 13 -2.28 7.94 3.03
CA MET A 13 -1.43 7.29 4.02
C MET A 13 0.05 7.71 3.95
N TYR A 14 0.57 8.07 2.78
CA TYR A 14 1.97 8.48 2.60
C TYR A 14 2.19 9.97 2.82
N PHE A 15 1.32 10.83 2.29
CA PHE A 15 1.51 12.29 2.32
C PHE A 15 0.95 12.93 3.59
N ASP A 16 -0.03 12.32 4.24
CA ASP A 16 -0.59 12.80 5.51
C ASP A 16 0.07 12.13 6.72
N SER A 17 1.08 11.28 6.51
CA SER A 17 1.83 10.64 7.60
C SER A 17 2.67 11.64 8.37
N GLU A 18 2.92 11.36 9.65
CA GLU A 18 3.92 12.07 10.44
C GLU A 18 5.33 11.98 9.80
N GLU A 19 6.18 12.96 10.12
CA GLU A 19 7.54 13.00 9.60
C GLU A 19 8.31 11.72 9.97
N GLY A 20 8.88 11.06 8.96
CA GLY A 20 9.59 9.79 9.14
C GLY A 20 8.72 8.53 9.02
N GLU A 21 7.39 8.66 9.02
CA GLU A 21 6.48 7.50 9.05
C GLU A 21 5.99 7.07 7.65
N ALA A 22 6.26 7.85 6.61
CA ALA A 22 5.71 7.64 5.27
C ALA A 22 5.94 6.21 4.73
N VAL A 23 7.13 5.63 4.92
CA VAL A 23 7.43 4.25 4.47
C VAL A 23 6.76 3.20 5.35
N ALA A 24 6.67 3.44 6.66
CA ALA A 24 5.93 2.56 7.57
C ALA A 24 4.45 2.50 7.18
N MET A 25 3.88 3.62 6.75
CA MET A 25 2.51 3.69 6.24
C MET A 25 2.30 2.90 4.94
N ILE A 26 3.31 2.81 4.05
CA ILE A 26 3.25 1.91 2.88
C ILE A 26 3.16 0.44 3.32
N HIS A 27 3.88 0.05 4.37
CA HIS A 27 3.80 -1.30 4.92
C HIS A 27 2.45 -1.58 5.56
N LEU A 28 1.96 -0.64 6.39
CA LEU A 28 0.65 -0.72 7.01
C LEU A 28 -0.47 -0.82 5.96
N PHE A 29 -0.39 -0.02 4.90
CA PHE A 29 -1.28 -0.10 3.74
C PHE A 29 -1.29 -1.52 3.15
N GLY A 30 -0.10 -2.08 2.90
CA GLY A 30 0.04 -3.42 2.37
C GLY A 30 -0.55 -4.50 3.29
N VAL A 31 -0.49 -4.32 4.62
CA VAL A 31 -1.11 -5.22 5.59
C VAL A 31 -2.64 -5.07 5.57
N LYS A 32 -3.14 -3.84 5.69
CA LYS A 32 -4.56 -3.52 5.84
C LYS A 32 -5.39 -3.89 4.61
N TYR A 33 -4.84 -3.67 3.42
CA TYR A 33 -5.55 -3.86 2.15
C TYR A 33 -5.05 -5.08 1.36
N ALA A 34 -4.41 -6.03 2.04
CA ALA A 34 -3.82 -7.20 1.40
C ALA A 34 -4.81 -8.05 0.61
N GLN A 35 -6.06 -8.15 1.08
CA GLN A 35 -7.12 -8.91 0.41
C GLN A 35 -7.57 -8.18 -0.85
N ASP A 36 -7.90 -6.90 -0.76
CA ASP A 36 -8.30 -6.08 -1.91
C ASP A 36 -7.24 -6.05 -3.01
N ILE A 37 -5.97 -5.92 -2.62
CA ILE A 37 -4.84 -5.92 -3.56
C ILE A 37 -4.71 -7.28 -4.28
N LYS A 38 -5.06 -8.40 -3.62
CA LYS A 38 -5.04 -9.73 -4.21
C LYS A 38 -6.23 -9.93 -5.14
N GLU A 39 -7.43 -9.57 -4.70
CA GLU A 39 -8.67 -9.72 -5.47
C GLU A 39 -8.69 -8.86 -6.73
N LEU A 40 -8.17 -7.64 -6.66
CA LEU A 40 -8.07 -6.75 -7.82
C LEU A 40 -7.03 -7.24 -8.85
N GLY A 41 -6.06 -8.06 -8.46
CA GLY A 41 -5.08 -8.68 -9.37
C GLY A 41 -4.08 -7.71 -10.02
N VAL A 42 -4.08 -6.42 -9.64
CA VAL A 42 -3.20 -5.40 -10.21
C VAL A 42 -1.77 -5.46 -9.67
N SER A 43 -0.85 -4.89 -10.44
CA SER A 43 0.54 -4.78 -10.00
C SER A 43 0.67 -3.75 -8.87
N LYS A 44 1.52 -4.05 -7.88
CA LYS A 44 1.76 -3.15 -6.74
C LYS A 44 2.49 -1.88 -7.19
N LYS A 45 3.25 -1.97 -8.29
CA LYS A 45 3.87 -0.82 -8.98
C LYS A 45 2.81 0.13 -9.54
N ALA A 46 1.74 -0.41 -10.13
CA ALA A 46 0.62 0.41 -10.63
C ALA A 46 -0.08 1.13 -9.48
N ILE A 47 -0.30 0.47 -8.34
CA ILE A 47 -0.86 1.12 -7.14
C ILE A 47 0.06 2.25 -6.65
N ALA A 48 1.37 2.00 -6.55
CA ALA A 48 2.34 3.03 -6.16
C ALA A 48 2.32 4.22 -7.13
N LYS A 49 2.27 3.96 -8.44
CA LYS A 49 2.19 4.99 -9.47
C LYS A 49 0.90 5.80 -9.39
N GLU A 50 -0.24 5.13 -9.20
CA GLU A 50 -1.55 5.77 -9.03
C GLU A 50 -1.57 6.67 -7.79
N ALA A 51 -0.87 6.28 -6.71
CA ALA A 51 -0.69 7.09 -5.52
C ALA A 51 0.27 8.29 -5.69
N GLY A 52 0.85 8.48 -6.88
CA GLY A 52 1.87 9.51 -7.14
C GLY A 52 3.25 9.18 -6.56
N LEU A 53 3.51 7.92 -6.22
CA LEU A 53 4.78 7.45 -5.67
C LEU A 53 5.67 6.83 -6.75
N ARG A 54 6.96 6.70 -6.44
CA ARG A 54 7.90 5.96 -7.30
C ARG A 54 7.50 4.49 -7.37
N GLU A 55 7.50 3.91 -8.56
CA GLU A 55 7.16 2.50 -8.78
C GLU A 55 7.99 1.52 -7.94
N SER A 56 9.20 1.91 -7.52
CA SER A 56 10.08 1.15 -6.62
C SER A 56 9.40 0.81 -5.29
N TYR A 57 8.47 1.64 -4.81
CA TYR A 57 7.68 1.39 -3.61
C TYR A 57 6.71 0.22 -3.75
N GLY A 58 6.48 -0.29 -4.97
CA GLY A 58 5.79 -1.56 -5.17
C GLY A 58 6.43 -2.73 -4.39
N THR A 59 7.74 -2.65 -4.11
CA THR A 59 8.44 -3.62 -3.26
C THR A 59 8.00 -3.52 -1.80
N GLU A 60 7.84 -2.31 -1.27
CA GLU A 60 7.42 -2.08 0.13
C GLU A 60 5.95 -2.46 0.34
N ILE A 61 5.08 -2.19 -0.63
CA ILE A 61 3.69 -2.69 -0.65
C ILE A 61 3.70 -4.23 -0.64
N SER A 62 4.54 -4.85 -1.46
CA SER A 62 4.63 -6.32 -1.53
C SER A 62 5.10 -6.94 -0.21
N LYS A 63 6.00 -6.28 0.53
CA LYS A 63 6.40 -6.71 1.89
C LYS A 63 5.22 -6.59 2.87
N GLY A 64 4.48 -5.48 2.85
CA GLY A 64 3.26 -5.32 3.67
C GLY A 64 2.20 -6.40 3.38
N VAL A 65 1.94 -6.68 2.10
CA VAL A 65 1.02 -7.77 1.70
C VAL A 65 1.50 -9.14 2.17
N LYS A 66 2.82 -9.40 2.22
CA LYS A 66 3.35 -10.64 2.80
C LYS A 66 3.15 -10.68 4.32
N LEU A 67 3.36 -9.56 5.01
CA LEU A 67 3.15 -9.45 6.46
C LEU A 67 1.71 -9.72 6.87
N SER A 68 0.72 -9.39 6.03
CA SER A 68 -0.71 -9.69 6.30
C SER A 68 -1.03 -11.17 6.59
N ARG A 69 -0.11 -12.10 6.27
CA ARG A 69 -0.23 -13.52 6.60
C ARG A 69 0.02 -13.83 8.08
N TYR A 70 0.71 -12.93 8.77
CA TYR A 70 1.23 -13.14 10.12
C TYR A 70 0.72 -12.10 11.12
N VAL A 71 0.19 -10.97 10.65
CA VAL A 71 -0.29 -9.88 11.50
C VAL A 71 -1.64 -9.35 11.00
N SER A 72 -2.44 -8.86 11.94
CA SER A 72 -3.63 -8.05 11.69
C SER A 72 -3.46 -6.68 12.31
N VAL A 73 -4.03 -5.65 11.68
CA VAL A 73 -4.12 -4.30 12.27
C VAL A 73 -5.10 -4.38 13.44
N LYS A 74 -4.72 -3.81 14.59
CA LYS A 74 -5.56 -3.76 15.79
C LYS A 74 -6.53 -2.59 15.76
#